data_AF-A0A2M6ZY50-F1
#
_entry.id   AF-A0A2M6ZY50-F1
#
_cell.length_a   1.000
_cell.length_b   1.000
_cell.length_c   1.000
_cell.angle_alpha   90.00
_cell.angle_beta   90.00
_cell.angle_gamma   90.00
#
_symmetry.space_group_name_H-M   'P 1'
#
loop_
_entity.id
_entity.type
_entity.pdbx_description
1 polymer ?
#
loop_
_entity_poly.entity_id
_entity_poly.type
_entity_poly.pdbx_seq_one_letter_code
_entity_poly.pdbx_strand_id
1 'polypeptide(L)'
;MTMDMNDDHLVSVAQLKEFAKLSNSAKFKSNSSKEETYAWVGKTLGKFRYFSLKKKEKSIVKKYIMKMTGYSEGAVDKLIAKKRKFGKIFVKERTQNVFQRFYEPADVGLLAEVANVTLNQNGRALKEMFKSMYEDFNDLRFEKLSKISVSHLYNLKKTNAYQTKSLFYTKTNPVQRDIGIRKKPEPFGKPGYVRVDSVHQGDLDKEKGVYHINLVDEVTQAEYLICVEGISEYFLMPLLEEILKSFPTEILGFHSDNGSEYINKTVSILLNKMMIEQTKSRSRKTNDNALVEGKNGAIVRKYMGYGHIPKKYAKDINIFYRDYLNPYLNYHRFCGFATDYVNEKGKVRKVYEKYMTPIQ
;
A
#
# COMPACT_ATOMS: atom_id res chain seq x y z
N MET A 1 7.84 -30.97 25.96
CA MET A 1 8.92 -31.68 26.68
C MET A 1 10.23 -31.32 26.02
N THR A 2 11.03 -30.51 26.69
CA THR A 2 12.43 -30.23 26.39
C THR A 2 13.25 -31.45 26.81
N MET A 3 13.55 -32.34 25.88
CA MET A 3 14.55 -33.38 26.11
C MET A 3 15.90 -32.79 25.76
N ASP A 4 16.75 -32.68 26.77
CA ASP A 4 18.19 -32.60 26.55
C ASP A 4 18.60 -33.84 25.75
N MET A 5 19.38 -33.67 24.68
CA MET A 5 19.71 -34.74 23.71
C MET A 5 20.77 -35.70 24.27
N ASN A 6 20.60 -36.13 25.51
CA ASN A 6 21.46 -37.09 26.16
C ASN A 6 20.95 -38.51 25.88
N ASP A 7 21.37 -39.06 24.74
CA ASP A 7 21.08 -40.42 24.31
C ASP A 7 22.25 -41.38 24.55
N ASP A 8 23.11 -41.08 25.54
CA ASP A 8 24.33 -41.84 25.81
C ASP A 8 24.04 -43.33 26.10
N HIS A 9 22.88 -43.65 26.69
CA HIS A 9 22.42 -45.03 26.94
C HIS A 9 22.06 -45.85 25.69
N LEU A 10 21.82 -45.22 24.53
CA LEU A 10 21.51 -45.92 23.27
C LEU A 10 22.80 -46.27 22.53
N VAL A 11 23.32 -47.48 22.75
CA VAL A 11 24.62 -47.95 22.22
C VAL A 11 24.51 -48.90 21.03
N SER A 12 23.32 -49.43 20.73
CA SER A 12 23.11 -50.37 19.61
C SER A 12 21.93 -50.02 18.70
N VAL A 13 21.98 -50.50 17.45
CA VAL A 13 20.88 -50.36 16.48
C VAL A 13 19.63 -51.13 16.92
N ALA A 14 19.80 -52.19 17.72
CA ALA A 14 18.69 -52.93 18.32
C ALA A 14 17.92 -52.05 19.32
N GLN A 15 18.62 -51.34 20.20
CA GLN A 15 18.01 -50.38 21.13
C GLN A 15 17.33 -49.21 20.40
N LEU A 16 17.91 -48.72 19.29
CA LEU A 16 17.26 -47.72 18.43
C LEU A 16 15.95 -48.23 17.84
N LYS A 17 15.89 -49.52 17.47
CA LYS A 17 14.69 -50.14 16.92
C LYS A 17 13.57 -50.24 17.97
N GLU A 18 13.90 -50.52 19.22
CA GLU A 18 12.95 -50.52 20.33
C GLU A 18 12.51 -49.10 20.71
N PHE A 19 13.46 -48.17 20.77
CA PHE A 19 13.17 -46.75 20.99
C PHE A 19 12.24 -46.19 19.90
N ALA A 20 12.46 -46.57 18.63
CA ALA A 20 11.60 -46.17 17.51
C ALA A 20 10.16 -46.72 17.65
N LYS A 21 9.97 -47.90 18.25
CA LYS A 21 8.63 -48.46 18.55
C LYS A 21 7.93 -47.70 19.68
N LEU A 22 8.66 -47.38 20.75
CA LEU A 22 8.12 -46.68 21.93
C LEU A 22 7.80 -45.20 21.66
N SER A 23 8.52 -44.56 20.75
CA SER A 23 8.43 -43.11 20.52
C SER A 23 7.34 -42.67 19.54
N ASN A 24 6.45 -43.55 19.06
CA ASN A 24 5.47 -43.23 18.01
C ASN A 24 4.50 -42.06 18.33
N SER A 25 4.45 -41.58 19.57
CA SER A 25 3.60 -40.49 20.04
C SER A 25 4.30 -39.13 20.23
N ALA A 26 5.64 -39.04 20.13
CA ALA A 26 6.37 -37.81 20.43
C ALA A 26 7.15 -37.26 19.21
N LYS A 27 6.85 -36.01 18.82
CA LYS A 27 7.69 -35.22 17.91
C LYS A 27 8.73 -34.47 18.74
N PHE A 28 10.00 -34.83 18.60
CA PHE A 28 11.09 -34.13 19.25
C PHE A 28 11.55 -33.00 18.32
N LYS A 29 11.51 -31.76 18.82
CA LYS A 29 12.00 -30.60 18.11
C LYS A 29 13.06 -29.98 19.01
N SER A 30 14.31 -30.00 18.59
CA SER A 30 15.39 -29.38 19.35
C SER A 30 15.23 -27.86 19.30
N ASN A 31 15.38 -27.20 20.46
CA ASN A 31 15.62 -25.76 20.57
C ASN A 31 17.12 -25.41 20.46
N SER A 32 17.96 -26.40 20.12
CA SER A 32 19.41 -26.28 20.02
C SER A 32 19.84 -25.47 18.79
N SER A 33 21.02 -24.85 18.87
CA SER A 33 21.61 -24.13 17.73
C SER A 33 21.88 -25.08 16.54
N LYS A 34 22.04 -24.53 15.34
CA LYS A 34 22.30 -25.34 14.14
C LYS A 34 23.64 -26.07 14.24
N GLU A 35 24.60 -25.43 14.91
CA GLU A 35 25.93 -25.91 15.22
C GLU A 35 25.86 -27.12 16.16
N GLU A 36 25.13 -27.01 17.26
CA GLU A 36 24.90 -28.10 18.22
C GLU A 36 24.19 -29.29 17.56
N THR A 37 23.16 -29.01 16.77
CA THR A 37 22.41 -30.04 16.02
C THR A 37 23.36 -30.81 15.09
N TYR A 38 24.24 -30.11 14.38
CA TYR A 38 25.18 -30.72 13.44
C TYR A 38 26.27 -31.53 14.16
N ALA A 39 26.76 -31.03 15.29
CA ALA A 39 27.69 -31.74 16.15
C ALA A 39 27.07 -33.05 16.67
N TRP A 40 25.83 -32.99 17.18
CA TRP A 40 25.09 -34.17 17.64
C TRP A 40 24.88 -35.18 16.52
N VAL A 41 24.38 -34.77 15.35
CA VAL A 41 24.24 -35.68 14.19
C VAL A 41 25.58 -36.34 13.83
N GLY A 42 26.67 -35.58 13.90
CA GLY A 42 28.02 -36.08 13.68
C GLY A 42 28.46 -37.13 14.70
N LYS A 43 28.16 -36.92 15.99
CA LYS A 43 28.41 -37.85 17.11
C LYS A 43 27.58 -39.12 16.92
N THR A 44 26.29 -38.99 16.64
CA THR A 44 25.34 -40.12 16.44
C THR A 44 25.75 -41.02 15.27
N LEU A 45 26.09 -40.44 14.11
CA LEU A 45 26.58 -41.22 12.96
C LEU A 45 27.88 -41.97 13.27
N GLY A 46 28.76 -41.38 14.09
CA GLY A 46 29.98 -42.02 14.57
C GLY A 46 29.70 -43.15 15.57
N LYS A 47 28.85 -42.88 16.57
CA LYS A 47 28.45 -43.82 17.64
C LYS A 47 27.93 -45.13 17.07
N PHE A 48 27.04 -45.06 16.07
CA PHE A 48 26.46 -46.26 15.44
C PHE A 48 27.27 -46.80 14.25
N ARG A 49 28.49 -46.28 14.02
CA ARG A 49 29.34 -46.66 12.87
C ARG A 49 28.55 -46.69 11.56
N TYR A 50 27.76 -45.64 11.30
CA TYR A 50 26.70 -45.63 10.29
C TYR A 50 27.14 -46.13 8.91
N PHE A 51 28.36 -45.80 8.49
CA PHE A 51 28.86 -46.18 7.17
C PHE A 51 29.11 -47.69 7.00
N SER A 52 29.40 -48.41 8.09
CA SER A 52 29.62 -49.86 8.13
C SER A 52 28.33 -50.68 8.24
N LEU A 53 27.18 -50.04 8.52
CA LEU A 53 25.89 -50.71 8.71
C LEU A 53 25.29 -51.23 7.39
N LYS A 54 24.46 -52.28 7.48
CA LYS A 54 23.65 -52.78 6.36
C LYS A 54 22.52 -51.81 6.03
N LYS A 55 21.94 -51.91 4.81
CA LYS A 55 20.90 -50.98 4.32
C LYS A 55 19.71 -50.84 5.28
N LYS A 56 19.24 -51.94 5.87
CA LYS A 56 18.12 -51.94 6.84
C LYS A 56 18.47 -51.15 8.11
N GLU A 57 19.68 -51.32 8.63
CA GLU A 57 20.16 -50.65 9.86
C GLU A 57 20.42 -49.16 9.63
N LYS A 58 20.96 -48.79 8.45
CA LYS A 58 21.09 -47.39 8.02
C LYS A 58 19.74 -46.67 8.04
N SER A 59 18.69 -47.32 7.57
CA SER A 59 17.33 -46.74 7.59
C SER A 59 16.85 -46.44 9.02
N ILE A 60 17.18 -47.29 10.00
CA ILE A 60 16.79 -47.10 11.41
C ILE A 60 17.49 -45.87 11.99
N VAL A 61 18.81 -45.76 11.82
CA VAL A 61 19.60 -44.61 12.32
C VAL A 61 19.16 -43.31 11.63
N LYS A 62 18.86 -43.35 10.32
CA LYS A 62 18.36 -42.19 9.57
C LYS A 62 17.00 -41.71 10.11
N LYS A 63 16.06 -42.63 10.33
CA LYS A 63 14.75 -42.31 10.91
C LYS A 63 14.87 -41.75 12.33
N TYR A 64 15.80 -42.26 13.13
CA TYR A 64 16.10 -41.72 14.44
C TYR A 64 16.57 -40.26 14.36
N ILE A 65 17.55 -39.95 13.51
CA ILE A 65 18.05 -38.58 13.33
C ILE A 65 16.93 -37.63 12.86
N MET A 66 16.12 -38.05 11.89
CA MET A 66 14.98 -37.25 11.42
C MET A 66 14.00 -36.94 12.55
N LYS A 67 13.74 -37.93 13.42
CA LYS A 67 12.79 -37.79 14.53
C LYS A 67 13.30 -36.89 15.65
N MET A 68 14.61 -36.93 15.93
CA MET A 68 15.23 -36.11 16.98
C MET A 68 15.48 -34.66 16.55
N THR A 69 15.77 -34.43 15.27
CA THR A 69 16.10 -33.08 14.73
C THR A 69 14.92 -32.38 14.05
N GLY A 70 13.86 -33.11 13.70
CA GLY A 70 12.76 -32.60 12.88
C GLY A 70 13.15 -32.34 11.41
N TYR A 71 14.35 -32.74 10.98
CA TYR A 71 14.80 -32.56 9.61
C TYR A 71 14.13 -33.53 8.64
N SER A 72 13.88 -33.04 7.43
CA SER A 72 13.39 -33.87 6.33
C SER A 72 14.43 -34.89 5.89
N GLU A 73 13.98 -35.94 5.21
CA GLU A 73 14.84 -37.01 4.74
C GLU A 73 16.01 -36.48 3.88
N GLY A 74 15.72 -35.58 2.94
CA GLY A 74 16.73 -34.97 2.07
C GLY A 74 17.69 -34.05 2.82
N ALA A 75 17.28 -33.42 3.92
CA ALA A 75 18.19 -32.64 4.76
C ALA A 75 19.18 -33.56 5.50
N VAL A 76 18.70 -34.68 6.03
CA VAL A 76 19.55 -35.68 6.70
C VAL A 76 20.52 -36.34 5.70
N ASP A 77 20.09 -36.65 4.48
CA ASP A 77 20.98 -37.20 3.44
C ASP A 77 22.14 -36.26 3.12
N LYS A 78 21.87 -34.94 3.04
CA LYS A 78 22.93 -33.93 2.84
C LYS A 78 23.93 -33.93 3.99
N LEU A 79 23.49 -34.09 5.23
CA LEU A 79 24.36 -34.15 6.41
C LEU A 79 25.21 -35.43 6.41
N ILE A 80 24.63 -36.57 6.07
CA ILE A 80 25.33 -37.86 5.94
C ILE A 80 26.38 -37.78 4.83
N ALA A 81 26.02 -37.24 3.66
CA ALA A 81 26.96 -37.04 2.55
C ALA A 81 28.13 -36.12 2.97
N LYS A 82 27.84 -35.07 3.75
CA LYS A 82 28.86 -34.16 4.29
C LYS A 82 29.80 -34.87 5.26
N LYS A 83 29.25 -35.67 6.19
CA LYS A 83 30.05 -36.50 7.12
C LYS A 83 30.94 -37.50 6.36
N ARG A 84 30.42 -38.12 5.29
CA ARG A 84 31.18 -39.04 4.45
C ARG A 84 32.34 -38.35 3.72
N LYS A 85 32.09 -37.15 3.19
CA LYS A 85 33.08 -36.41 2.39
C LYS A 85 34.18 -35.77 3.25
N PHE A 86 33.84 -35.21 4.41
CA PHE A 86 34.76 -34.38 5.19
C PHE A 86 35.09 -34.95 6.58
N GLY A 87 34.56 -36.12 6.95
CA GLY A 87 34.73 -36.71 8.29
C GLY A 87 34.01 -35.98 9.43
N LYS A 88 33.54 -34.74 9.20
CA LYS A 88 32.77 -33.92 10.15
C LYS A 88 31.61 -33.19 9.48
N ILE A 89 30.62 -32.81 10.29
CA ILE A 89 29.50 -31.97 9.89
C ILE A 89 29.74 -30.59 10.50
N PHE A 90 29.75 -29.56 9.67
CA PHE A 90 29.99 -28.16 10.07
C PHE A 90 28.95 -27.27 9.41
N VAL A 91 28.62 -26.13 10.02
CA VAL A 91 27.82 -25.11 9.36
C VAL A 91 28.71 -24.42 8.32
N LYS A 92 28.23 -24.29 7.08
CA LYS A 92 29.00 -23.60 6.05
C LYS A 92 28.87 -22.11 6.30
N GLU A 93 29.96 -21.45 6.63
CA GLU A 93 30.00 -19.99 6.67
C GLU A 93 29.72 -19.42 5.29
N ARG A 94 28.97 -18.33 5.25
CA ARG A 94 28.62 -17.68 4.00
C ARG A 94 29.83 -16.86 3.53
N THR A 95 30.51 -17.35 2.50
CA THR A 95 31.72 -16.72 1.94
C THR A 95 31.44 -15.68 0.85
N GLN A 96 30.17 -15.32 0.62
CA GLN A 96 29.78 -14.32 -0.37
C GLN A 96 29.75 -12.94 0.28
N ASN A 97 30.40 -11.97 -0.34
CA ASN A 97 30.26 -10.56 0.04
C ASN A 97 28.78 -10.17 0.03
N VAL A 98 28.27 -9.73 1.17
CA VAL A 98 26.92 -9.20 1.28
C VAL A 98 27.04 -7.69 1.21
N PHE A 99 26.37 -7.06 0.24
CA PHE A 99 26.23 -5.61 0.23
C PHE A 99 25.55 -5.16 1.51
N GLN A 100 26.14 -4.18 2.20
CA GLN A 100 25.54 -3.60 3.39
C GLN A 100 24.16 -3.04 3.02
N ARG A 101 23.14 -3.48 3.77
CA ARG A 101 21.77 -3.00 3.55
C ARG A 101 21.64 -1.63 4.19
N PHE A 102 21.40 -0.62 3.37
CA PHE A 102 21.11 0.72 3.85
C PHE A 102 19.73 0.81 4.52
N TYR A 103 18.70 0.22 3.87
CA TYR A 103 17.35 0.13 4.41
C TYR A 103 17.17 -1.16 5.21
N GLU A 104 16.78 -0.99 6.46
CA GLU A 104 16.53 -2.06 7.42
C GLU A 104 15.08 -2.54 7.33
N PRO A 105 14.76 -3.72 7.91
CA PRO A 105 13.39 -4.22 7.96
C PRO A 105 12.40 -3.24 8.62
N ALA A 106 12.86 -2.41 9.55
CA ALA A 106 12.05 -1.36 10.17
C ALA A 106 11.66 -0.27 9.15
N ASP A 107 12.60 0.22 8.35
CA ASP A 107 12.35 1.21 7.29
C ASP A 107 11.35 0.68 6.25
N VAL A 108 11.52 -0.58 5.83
CA VAL A 108 10.59 -1.24 4.90
C VAL A 108 9.20 -1.38 5.51
N GLY A 109 9.13 -1.65 6.81
CA GLY A 109 7.89 -1.70 7.57
C GLY A 109 7.17 -0.36 7.61
N LEU A 110 7.91 0.72 7.88
CA LEU A 110 7.37 2.08 7.91
C LEU A 110 6.88 2.52 6.53
N LEU A 111 7.63 2.21 5.46
CA LEU A 111 7.18 2.40 4.08
C LEU A 111 5.85 1.68 3.82
N ALA A 112 5.66 0.45 4.31
CA ALA A 112 4.41 -0.29 4.15
C ALA A 112 3.25 0.35 4.92
N GLU A 113 3.49 0.77 6.17
CA GLU A 113 2.50 1.45 7.01
C GLU A 113 2.00 2.73 6.35
N VAL A 114 2.92 3.59 5.92
CA VAL A 114 2.56 4.86 5.28
C VAL A 114 1.90 4.63 3.91
N ALA A 115 2.38 3.67 3.13
CA ALA A 115 1.71 3.28 1.90
C ALA A 115 0.28 2.77 2.17
N ASN A 116 0.04 2.09 3.30
CA ASN A 116 -1.29 1.63 3.64
C ASN A 116 -2.23 2.80 3.98
N VAL A 117 -1.81 3.70 4.87
CA VAL A 117 -2.61 4.85 5.32
C VAL A 117 -2.92 5.81 4.16
N THR A 118 -1.98 5.98 3.23
CA THR A 118 -2.17 6.87 2.06
C THR A 118 -2.94 6.25 0.90
N LEU A 119 -3.44 5.03 1.08
CA LEU A 119 -4.13 4.24 0.07
C LEU A 119 -3.27 3.95 -1.16
N ASN A 120 -2.03 3.57 -0.89
CA ASN A 120 -0.97 3.21 -1.83
C ASN A 120 -0.74 4.28 -2.90
N GLN A 121 -0.40 5.49 -2.46
CA GLN A 121 0.03 6.56 -3.36
C GLN A 121 1.23 6.15 -4.21
N ASN A 122 1.41 6.84 -5.33
CA ASN A 122 2.52 6.59 -6.22
C ASN A 122 3.86 6.91 -5.54
N GLY A 123 4.94 6.28 -6.01
CA GLY A 123 6.26 6.40 -5.38
C GLY A 123 6.84 7.81 -5.34
N ARG A 124 6.43 8.73 -6.23
CA ARG A 124 6.89 10.13 -6.18
C ARG A 124 6.22 10.87 -5.02
N ALA A 125 4.90 10.72 -4.86
CA ALA A 125 4.18 11.29 -3.72
C ALA A 125 4.67 10.74 -2.38
N LEU A 126 4.88 9.42 -2.27
CA LEU A 126 5.42 8.81 -1.06
C LEU A 126 6.82 9.32 -0.71
N LYS A 127 7.68 9.52 -1.72
CA LYS A 127 9.02 10.07 -1.52
C LYS A 127 8.96 11.49 -0.94
N GLU A 128 8.17 12.38 -1.54
CA GLU A 128 8.04 13.76 -1.02
C GLU A 128 7.42 13.79 0.38
N MET A 129 6.47 12.89 0.67
CA MET A 129 5.95 12.75 2.02
C MET A 129 7.01 12.30 3.03
N PHE A 130 7.87 11.31 2.70
CA PHE A 130 8.96 10.92 3.61
C PHE A 130 9.98 12.04 3.81
N LYS A 131 10.23 12.81 2.76
CA LYS A 131 11.07 14.00 2.84
C LYS A 131 10.46 15.02 3.80
N SER A 132 9.19 15.37 3.62
CA SER A 132 8.46 16.32 4.47
C SER A 132 8.36 15.84 5.93
N MET A 133 8.07 14.55 6.17
CA MET A 133 8.02 13.99 7.53
C MET A 133 9.35 14.14 8.27
N TYR A 134 10.48 14.04 7.56
CA TYR A 134 11.80 14.24 8.16
C TYR A 134 12.16 15.73 8.27
N GLU A 135 12.04 16.50 7.19
CA GLU A 135 12.53 17.89 7.11
C GLU A 135 11.59 18.89 7.80
N ASP A 136 10.28 18.76 7.60
CA ASP A 136 9.28 19.72 8.11
C ASP A 136 8.79 19.30 9.51
N PHE A 137 8.58 18.00 9.72
CA PHE A 137 8.01 17.46 10.97
C PHE A 137 9.06 16.87 11.93
N ASN A 138 10.35 16.85 11.55
CA ASN A 138 11.45 16.33 12.37
C ASN A 138 11.27 14.88 12.87
N ASP A 139 10.52 14.05 12.13
CA ASP A 139 10.33 12.65 12.49
C ASP A 139 11.55 11.82 12.04
N LEU A 140 12.42 11.53 13.01
CA LEU A 140 13.66 10.79 12.81
C LEU A 140 13.46 9.39 12.22
N ARG A 141 12.27 8.80 12.36
CA ARG A 141 11.95 7.50 11.74
C ARG A 141 12.06 7.54 10.22
N PHE A 142 11.95 8.73 9.62
CA PHE A 142 12.01 8.93 8.17
C PHE A 142 13.39 9.34 7.65
N GLU A 143 14.43 9.47 8.49
CA GLU A 143 15.74 9.95 8.05
C GLU A 143 16.33 9.15 6.87
N LYS A 144 16.24 7.82 6.92
CA LYS A 144 16.71 6.97 5.80
C LYS A 144 15.76 7.04 4.62
N LEU A 145 14.45 7.02 4.86
CA LEU A 145 13.42 7.02 3.82
C LEU A 145 13.32 8.35 3.08
N SER A 146 13.66 9.48 3.68
CA SER A 146 13.70 10.79 3.01
C SER A 146 14.72 10.82 1.86
N LYS A 147 15.78 10.00 1.97
CA LYS A 147 16.86 9.87 0.99
C LYS A 147 16.54 8.82 -0.10
N ILE A 148 15.37 8.18 -0.07
CA ILE A 148 15.04 7.08 -1.00
C ILE A 148 14.80 7.54 -2.43
N SER A 149 15.33 6.80 -3.41
CA SER A 149 14.95 6.99 -4.81
C SER A 149 13.63 6.29 -5.12
N VAL A 150 12.85 6.85 -6.05
CA VAL A 150 11.56 6.27 -6.47
C VAL A 150 11.74 4.83 -6.98
N SER A 151 12.81 4.56 -7.72
CA SER A 151 13.13 3.23 -8.21
C SER A 151 13.41 2.25 -7.07
N HIS A 152 14.20 2.67 -6.07
CA HIS A 152 14.51 1.81 -4.93
C HIS A 152 13.29 1.59 -4.03
N LEU A 153 12.41 2.58 -3.88
CA LEU A 153 11.11 2.44 -3.20
C LEU A 153 10.29 1.30 -3.81
N TYR A 154 10.17 1.24 -5.14
CA TYR A 154 9.48 0.13 -5.79
C TYR A 154 10.21 -1.22 -5.66
N ASN A 155 11.53 -1.23 -5.52
CA ASN A 155 12.28 -2.45 -5.20
C ASN A 155 11.95 -2.93 -3.77
N LEU A 156 11.89 -2.04 -2.79
CA LEU A 156 11.51 -2.37 -1.41
C LEU A 156 10.08 -2.92 -1.35
N LYS A 157 9.14 -2.37 -2.14
CA LYS A 157 7.75 -2.87 -2.25
C LYS A 157 7.65 -4.33 -2.73
N LYS A 158 8.68 -4.87 -3.40
CA LYS A 158 8.73 -6.27 -3.85
C LYS A 158 9.28 -7.23 -2.80
N THR A 159 9.82 -6.72 -1.69
CA THR A 159 10.40 -7.57 -0.64
C THR A 159 9.32 -8.22 0.21
N ASN A 160 9.59 -9.40 0.75
CA ASN A 160 8.67 -10.07 1.68
C ASN A 160 8.36 -9.20 2.91
N ALA A 161 9.34 -8.44 3.41
CA ALA A 161 9.14 -7.55 4.56
C ALA A 161 8.09 -6.46 4.31
N TYR A 162 7.96 -5.99 3.07
CA TYR A 162 6.88 -5.08 2.68
C TYR A 162 5.58 -5.84 2.44
N GLN A 163 5.62 -6.92 1.65
CA GLN A 163 4.43 -7.63 1.20
C GLN A 163 3.62 -8.24 2.35
N THR A 164 4.28 -8.70 3.42
CA THR A 164 3.58 -9.23 4.60
C THR A 164 2.83 -8.16 5.40
N LYS A 165 3.18 -6.88 5.22
CA LYS A 165 2.55 -5.73 5.89
C LYS A 165 1.63 -4.92 4.97
N SER A 166 1.75 -5.08 3.65
CA SER A 166 0.93 -4.36 2.66
C SER A 166 -0.51 -4.87 2.69
N LEU A 167 -1.47 -3.94 2.82
CA LEU A 167 -2.90 -4.23 2.69
C LEU A 167 -3.38 -4.20 1.24
N PHE A 168 -2.52 -3.73 0.34
CA PHE A 168 -2.84 -3.55 -1.08
C PHE A 168 -2.38 -4.74 -1.91
N TYR A 169 -3.30 -5.30 -2.69
CA TYR A 169 -3.04 -6.30 -3.71
C TYR A 169 -3.37 -5.73 -5.08
N THR A 170 -2.39 -5.72 -5.99
CA THR A 170 -2.61 -5.29 -7.37
C THR A 170 -3.28 -6.43 -8.14
N LYS A 171 -4.57 -6.32 -8.43
CA LYS A 171 -5.24 -7.20 -9.40
C LYS A 171 -4.75 -6.88 -10.82
N THR A 172 -4.79 -7.87 -11.71
CA THR A 172 -4.49 -7.72 -13.13
C THR A 172 -5.34 -6.59 -13.73
N ASN A 173 -4.71 -5.61 -14.38
CA ASN A 173 -5.39 -4.44 -14.92
C ASN A 173 -6.42 -4.86 -16.00
N PRO A 174 -7.69 -4.42 -15.91
CA PRO A 174 -8.59 -4.48 -17.06
C PRO A 174 -8.12 -3.51 -18.16
N VAL A 175 -8.49 -3.83 -19.40
CA VAL A 175 -8.10 -3.12 -20.64
C VAL A 175 -8.39 -1.61 -20.53
N GLN A 176 -7.38 -0.78 -20.83
CA GLN A 176 -7.55 0.68 -20.94
C GLN A 176 -8.56 1.01 -22.03
N ARG A 177 -9.59 1.79 -21.70
CA ARG A 177 -10.46 2.43 -22.69
C ARG A 177 -9.89 3.81 -23.01
N ASP A 178 -9.84 4.14 -24.30
CA ASP A 178 -9.38 5.43 -24.78
C ASP A 178 -10.28 6.56 -24.24
N ILE A 179 -9.67 7.47 -23.48
CA ILE A 179 -10.32 8.70 -23.04
C ILE A 179 -10.12 9.72 -24.17
N GLY A 180 -11.23 10.14 -24.79
CA GLY A 180 -11.24 11.07 -25.92
C GLY A 180 -10.56 12.40 -25.60
N ILE A 181 -9.78 12.90 -26.55
CA ILE A 181 -9.09 14.19 -26.47
C ILE A 181 -10.14 15.31 -26.51
N ARG A 182 -10.23 16.11 -25.44
CA ARG A 182 -11.08 17.32 -25.39
C ARG A 182 -10.21 18.57 -25.24
N LYS A 183 -10.56 19.61 -25.99
CA LYS A 183 -9.79 20.86 -26.10
C LYS A 183 -10.11 21.78 -24.91
N LYS A 184 -9.04 22.20 -24.23
CA LYS A 184 -9.04 23.01 -23.01
C LYS A 184 -9.00 24.53 -23.34
N PRO A 185 -9.68 25.39 -22.57
CA PRO A 185 -9.34 26.80 -22.35
C PRO A 185 -8.40 26.97 -21.14
N GLU A 186 -7.54 27.98 -21.21
CA GLU A 186 -6.44 28.18 -20.26
C GLU A 186 -6.86 29.05 -19.06
N PRO A 187 -6.69 28.58 -17.80
CA PRO A 187 -6.88 29.42 -16.62
C PRO A 187 -5.75 30.46 -16.42
N PHE A 188 -4.81 30.57 -17.38
CA PHE A 188 -3.59 31.40 -17.31
C PHE A 188 -2.81 31.25 -16.00
N GLY A 189 -2.93 30.09 -15.33
CA GLY A 189 -2.23 29.80 -14.06
C GLY A 189 -2.75 30.54 -12.84
N LYS A 190 -3.96 31.13 -12.87
CA LYS A 190 -4.54 31.84 -11.72
C LYS A 190 -5.43 30.93 -10.85
N PRO A 191 -5.21 30.81 -9.52
CA PRO A 191 -6.13 30.14 -8.60
C PRO A 191 -7.51 30.80 -8.54
N GLY A 192 -8.49 30.06 -8.02
CA GLY A 192 -9.88 30.51 -7.84
C GLY A 192 -10.84 29.96 -8.91
N TYR A 193 -10.36 29.13 -9.84
CA TYR A 193 -11.22 28.43 -10.79
C TYR A 193 -11.41 26.99 -10.31
N VAL A 194 -12.59 26.72 -9.76
CA VAL A 194 -12.89 25.48 -9.06
C VAL A 194 -13.69 24.54 -9.94
N ARG A 195 -13.17 23.34 -10.16
CA ARG A 195 -13.85 22.23 -10.81
C ARG A 195 -14.80 21.58 -9.83
N VAL A 196 -16.03 21.30 -10.27
CA VAL A 196 -16.99 20.56 -9.46
C VAL A 196 -17.47 19.35 -10.23
N ASP A 197 -17.43 18.20 -9.59
CA ASP A 197 -18.04 16.97 -10.09
C ASP A 197 -18.75 16.26 -8.95
N SER A 198 -19.72 15.43 -9.30
CA SER A 198 -20.50 14.67 -8.33
C SER A 198 -20.39 13.18 -8.56
N VAL A 199 -20.39 12.43 -7.45
CA VAL A 199 -20.27 10.97 -7.45
C VAL A 199 -21.42 10.40 -6.63
N HIS A 200 -22.30 9.68 -7.30
CA HIS A 200 -23.41 8.98 -6.66
C HIS A 200 -23.01 7.57 -6.21
N GLN A 201 -23.47 7.14 -5.04
CA GLN A 201 -23.32 5.76 -4.54
C GLN A 201 -24.40 4.80 -5.06
N GLY A 202 -25.16 5.21 -6.07
CA GLY A 202 -26.18 4.39 -6.70
C GLY A 202 -27.43 4.21 -5.83
N ASP A 203 -28.42 3.56 -6.40
CA ASP A 203 -29.70 3.30 -5.74
C ASP A 203 -29.80 1.81 -5.39
N LEU A 204 -30.31 1.49 -4.22
CA LEU A 204 -30.56 0.13 -3.76
C LEU A 204 -32.00 0.03 -3.27
N ASP A 205 -32.77 -0.91 -3.81
CA ASP A 205 -34.17 -1.13 -3.43
C ASP A 205 -35.05 0.15 -3.49
N LYS A 206 -34.79 1.00 -4.50
CA LYS A 206 -35.42 2.32 -4.72
C LYS A 206 -35.03 3.40 -3.69
N GLU A 207 -34.15 3.09 -2.74
CA GLU A 207 -33.54 4.08 -1.88
C GLU A 207 -32.28 4.66 -2.52
N LYS A 208 -32.20 5.99 -2.52
CA LYS A 208 -31.03 6.70 -3.05
C LYS A 208 -29.85 6.62 -2.10
N GLY A 209 -28.68 6.41 -2.69
CA GLY A 209 -27.41 6.54 -1.99
C GLY A 209 -27.04 8.00 -1.74
N VAL A 210 -25.97 8.21 -0.97
CA VAL A 210 -25.36 9.53 -0.78
C VAL A 210 -24.76 10.05 -2.08
N TYR A 211 -24.71 11.38 -2.18
CA TYR A 211 -24.00 12.10 -3.23
C TYR A 211 -22.75 12.75 -2.65
N HIS A 212 -21.58 12.43 -3.22
CA HIS A 212 -20.35 13.13 -2.93
C HIS A 212 -20.16 14.25 -3.95
N ILE A 213 -19.91 15.48 -3.53
CA ILE A 213 -19.54 16.58 -4.42
C ILE A 213 -18.08 16.90 -4.16
N ASN A 214 -17.27 16.85 -5.21
CA ASN A 214 -15.85 17.15 -5.15
C ASN A 214 -15.56 18.49 -5.80
N LEU A 215 -14.98 19.40 -5.04
CA LEU A 215 -14.57 20.73 -5.46
C LEU A 215 -13.05 20.78 -5.52
N VAL A 216 -12.48 21.03 -6.71
CA VAL A 216 -11.03 21.01 -6.94
C VAL A 216 -10.58 22.29 -7.65
N ASP A 217 -9.74 23.10 -7.02
CA ASP A 217 -9.11 24.25 -7.70
C ASP A 217 -8.14 23.78 -8.78
N GLU A 218 -8.16 24.40 -9.96
CA GLU A 218 -7.36 23.96 -11.11
C GLU A 218 -5.85 24.15 -10.94
N VAL A 219 -5.44 25.15 -10.15
CA VAL A 219 -4.05 25.58 -10.08
C VAL A 219 -3.38 25.02 -8.84
N THR A 220 -3.99 25.25 -7.68
CA THR A 220 -3.52 24.76 -6.38
C THR A 220 -3.82 23.29 -6.17
N GLN A 221 -4.79 22.73 -6.91
CA GLN A 221 -5.36 21.41 -6.63
C GLN A 221 -6.00 21.29 -5.24
N ALA A 222 -6.32 22.41 -4.58
CA ALA A 222 -7.04 22.41 -3.31
C ALA A 222 -8.37 21.67 -3.49
N GLU A 223 -8.62 20.69 -2.63
CA GLU A 223 -9.69 19.71 -2.81
C GLU A 223 -10.57 19.67 -1.57
N TYR A 224 -11.88 19.83 -1.79
CA TYR A 224 -12.88 19.79 -0.74
C TYR A 224 -14.02 18.88 -1.14
N LEU A 225 -14.30 17.91 -0.29
CA LEU A 225 -15.42 17.00 -0.44
C LEU A 225 -16.56 17.38 0.48
N ILE A 226 -17.78 17.30 -0.05
CA ILE A 226 -19.03 17.27 0.72
C ILE A 226 -19.82 16.03 0.42
N CYS A 227 -20.64 15.65 1.39
CA CYS A 227 -21.59 14.56 1.26
C CYS A 227 -22.99 15.06 1.55
N VAL A 228 -23.93 14.82 0.63
CA VAL A 228 -25.33 15.25 0.76
C VAL A 228 -26.29 14.10 0.51
N GLU A 229 -27.45 14.19 1.16
CA GLU A 229 -28.55 13.20 1.04
C GLU A 229 -29.24 13.28 -0.33
N GLY A 230 -29.16 14.43 -0.99
CA GLY A 230 -29.78 14.71 -2.26
C GLY A 230 -29.22 15.98 -2.90
N ILE A 231 -29.51 16.16 -4.19
CA ILE A 231 -29.07 17.33 -4.95
C ILE A 231 -30.22 18.31 -5.06
N SER A 232 -30.24 19.25 -4.11
CA SER A 232 -31.12 20.41 -4.12
C SER A 232 -30.42 21.58 -3.41
N GLU A 233 -30.96 22.78 -3.60
CA GLU A 233 -30.49 23.99 -2.94
C GLU A 233 -30.46 23.82 -1.41
N TYR A 234 -31.52 23.23 -0.84
CA TYR A 234 -31.64 22.94 0.59
C TYR A 234 -30.48 22.11 1.15
N PHE A 235 -30.04 21.07 0.43
CA PHE A 235 -28.96 20.20 0.90
C PHE A 235 -27.56 20.78 0.67
N LEU A 236 -27.38 21.50 -0.44
CA LEU A 236 -26.06 21.96 -0.88
C LEU A 236 -25.66 23.30 -0.26
N MET A 237 -26.59 24.25 -0.12
CA MET A 237 -26.27 25.62 0.30
C MET A 237 -25.48 25.69 1.61
N PRO A 238 -25.91 25.04 2.71
CA PRO A 238 -25.22 25.20 3.99
C PRO A 238 -23.78 24.69 3.94
N LEU A 239 -23.55 23.58 3.24
CA LEU A 239 -22.24 22.94 3.15
C LEU A 239 -21.30 23.67 2.19
N LEU A 240 -21.85 24.21 1.10
CA LEU A 240 -21.09 25.03 0.18
C LEU A 240 -20.65 26.32 0.87
N GLU A 241 -21.54 27.06 1.53
CA GLU A 241 -21.16 28.29 2.26
C GLU A 241 -20.01 28.09 3.26
N GLU A 242 -19.99 26.94 3.94
CA GLU A 242 -18.91 26.55 4.83
C GLU A 242 -17.58 26.31 4.08
N ILE A 243 -17.63 25.56 2.98
CA ILE A 243 -16.42 25.21 2.22
C ILE A 243 -15.87 26.36 1.39
N LEU A 244 -16.71 27.24 0.86
CA LEU A 244 -16.26 28.41 0.11
C LEU A 244 -15.36 29.31 0.98
N LYS A 245 -15.63 29.38 2.29
CA LYS A 245 -14.78 30.07 3.27
C LYS A 245 -13.48 29.33 3.59
N SER A 246 -13.43 28.02 3.32
CA SER A 246 -12.25 27.18 3.58
C SER A 246 -11.22 27.23 2.46
N PHE A 247 -11.59 27.67 1.25
CA PHE A 247 -10.65 27.78 0.15
C PHE A 247 -9.54 28.81 0.47
N PRO A 248 -8.28 28.51 0.10
CA PRO A 248 -7.15 29.40 0.39
C PRO A 248 -7.15 30.68 -0.46
N THR A 249 -7.99 30.74 -1.50
CA THR A 249 -8.07 31.85 -2.44
C THR A 249 -9.52 32.20 -2.73
N GLU A 250 -9.78 33.45 -3.09
CA GLU A 250 -11.09 33.87 -3.60
C GLU A 250 -11.49 33.04 -4.82
N ILE A 251 -12.72 32.53 -4.80
CA ILE A 251 -13.26 31.75 -5.89
C ILE A 251 -13.78 32.72 -6.95
N LEU A 252 -13.28 32.57 -8.17
CA LEU A 252 -13.57 33.40 -9.33
C LEU A 252 -14.62 32.75 -10.25
N GLY A 253 -14.70 31.41 -10.27
CA GLY A 253 -15.65 30.67 -11.08
C GLY A 253 -15.74 29.18 -10.74
N PHE A 254 -16.91 28.58 -10.97
CA PHE A 254 -17.10 27.13 -10.92
C PHE A 254 -17.22 26.50 -12.31
N HIS A 255 -16.54 25.38 -12.51
CA HIS A 255 -16.63 24.59 -13.72
C HIS A 255 -17.13 23.18 -13.40
N SER A 256 -18.39 22.90 -13.74
CA SER A 256 -18.95 21.55 -13.70
C SER A 256 -19.05 21.00 -15.12
N ASP A 257 -18.86 19.68 -15.29
CA ASP A 257 -19.15 19.05 -16.59
C ASP A 257 -20.63 19.22 -16.95
N ASN A 258 -20.89 19.29 -18.25
CA ASN A 258 -22.19 19.04 -18.84
C ASN A 258 -22.28 17.59 -19.33
N GLY A 259 -21.75 16.63 -18.55
CA GLY A 259 -22.16 15.24 -18.73
C GLY A 259 -23.69 15.19 -18.78
N SER A 260 -24.26 14.36 -19.65
CA SER A 260 -25.72 14.23 -19.81
C SER A 260 -26.44 13.79 -18.52
N GLU A 261 -25.67 13.47 -17.48
CA GLU A 261 -26.14 13.18 -16.13
C GLU A 261 -26.81 14.41 -15.51
N TYR A 262 -28.13 14.30 -15.34
CA TYR A 262 -29.02 15.30 -14.74
C TYR A 262 -28.47 15.95 -13.46
N ILE A 263 -27.75 15.16 -12.66
CA ILE A 263 -27.13 15.51 -11.39
C ILE A 263 -26.10 16.64 -11.56
N ASN A 264 -25.15 16.49 -12.50
CA ASN A 264 -24.11 17.50 -12.74
C ASN A 264 -24.68 18.82 -13.28
N LYS A 265 -25.73 18.75 -14.11
CA LYS A 265 -26.43 19.95 -14.58
C LYS A 265 -27.08 20.73 -13.43
N THR A 266 -27.74 20.04 -12.51
CA THR A 266 -28.40 20.66 -11.35
C THR A 266 -27.37 21.29 -10.41
N VAL A 267 -26.28 20.57 -10.10
CA VAL A 267 -25.16 21.10 -9.29
C VAL A 267 -24.57 22.36 -9.92
N SER A 268 -24.32 22.35 -11.23
CA SER A 268 -23.82 23.50 -11.97
C SER A 268 -24.74 24.72 -11.90
N ILE A 269 -26.06 24.53 -12.01
CA ILE A 269 -27.03 25.63 -11.91
C ILE A 269 -27.02 26.24 -10.51
N LEU A 270 -27.05 25.40 -9.47
CA LEU A 270 -27.03 25.85 -8.07
C LEU A 270 -25.75 26.61 -7.75
N LEU A 271 -24.59 26.08 -8.14
CA LEU A 271 -23.30 26.75 -7.94
C LEU A 271 -23.19 28.08 -8.68
N ASN A 272 -23.69 28.15 -9.92
CA ASN A 272 -23.68 29.40 -10.68
C ASN A 272 -24.60 30.46 -10.07
N LYS A 273 -25.78 30.06 -9.58
CA LYS A 273 -26.68 30.95 -8.85
C LYS A 273 -25.96 31.53 -7.62
N MET A 274 -25.33 30.67 -6.83
CA MET A 274 -24.59 31.06 -5.64
C MET A 274 -23.38 31.96 -5.95
N MET A 275 -22.62 31.71 -7.02
CA MET A 275 -21.54 32.61 -7.44
C MET A 275 -22.05 33.98 -7.84
N ILE A 276 -23.15 34.04 -8.60
CA ILE A 276 -23.73 35.32 -9.01
C ILE A 276 -24.17 36.13 -7.78
N GLU A 277 -24.72 35.45 -6.76
CA GLU A 277 -25.12 36.05 -5.49
C GLU A 277 -23.91 36.51 -4.64
N GLN A 278 -22.79 35.79 -4.68
CA GLN A 278 -21.64 36.02 -3.79
C GLN A 278 -20.51 36.88 -4.41
N THR A 279 -20.17 36.70 -5.69
CA THR A 279 -18.91 37.22 -6.27
C THR A 279 -19.11 38.20 -7.43
N LYS A 280 -20.34 38.54 -7.82
CA LYS A 280 -20.69 39.35 -9.02
C LYS A 280 -20.00 38.87 -10.32
N SER A 281 -19.40 37.68 -10.32
CA SER A 281 -18.64 37.12 -11.43
C SER A 281 -19.42 35.98 -12.08
N ARG A 282 -19.42 35.92 -13.41
CA ARG A 282 -20.01 34.81 -14.16
C ARG A 282 -18.94 33.76 -14.42
N SER A 283 -19.26 32.49 -14.16
CA SER A 283 -18.38 31.40 -14.54
C SER A 283 -18.19 31.31 -16.06
N ARG A 284 -16.96 31.00 -16.49
CA ARG A 284 -16.66 30.67 -17.89
C ARG A 284 -16.95 29.18 -18.13
N LYS A 285 -17.34 28.78 -19.34
CA LYS A 285 -17.52 27.36 -19.66
C LYS A 285 -16.21 26.73 -20.11
N THR A 286 -15.86 25.60 -19.52
CA THR A 286 -14.65 24.84 -19.85
C THR A 286 -14.93 23.34 -19.91
N ASN A 287 -14.53 22.67 -20.99
CA ASN A 287 -14.81 21.26 -21.29
C ASN A 287 -13.70 20.24 -20.87
N ASP A 288 -12.80 20.59 -19.94
CA ASP A 288 -11.72 19.69 -19.49
C ASP A 288 -11.85 19.38 -17.99
N ASN A 289 -12.28 18.15 -17.65
CA ASN A 289 -12.53 17.68 -16.28
C ASN A 289 -11.63 16.51 -15.85
N ALA A 290 -10.59 16.19 -16.61
CA ALA A 290 -9.74 15.05 -16.31
C ALA A 290 -9.08 15.12 -14.91
N LEU A 291 -8.86 16.33 -14.39
CA LEU A 291 -8.34 16.56 -13.05
C LEU A 291 -9.33 16.09 -11.96
N VAL A 292 -10.57 16.60 -11.99
CA VAL A 292 -11.59 16.28 -10.97
C VAL A 292 -12.06 14.83 -11.09
N GLU A 293 -12.15 14.28 -12.30
CA GLU A 293 -12.42 12.84 -12.51
C GLU A 293 -11.31 11.96 -11.92
N GLY A 294 -10.04 12.33 -12.18
CA GLY A 294 -8.89 11.65 -11.60
C GLY A 294 -8.89 11.70 -10.07
N LYS A 295 -9.22 12.86 -9.51
CA LYS A 295 -9.38 13.08 -8.07
C LYS A 295 -10.52 12.23 -7.48
N ASN A 296 -11.66 12.14 -8.15
CA ASN A 296 -12.78 11.28 -7.74
C ASN A 296 -12.39 9.80 -7.65
N GLY A 297 -11.65 9.30 -8.64
CA GLY A 297 -11.10 7.94 -8.59
C GLY A 297 -10.05 7.76 -7.49
N ALA A 298 -9.18 8.76 -7.29
CA ALA A 298 -8.07 8.69 -6.35
C ALA A 298 -8.48 8.89 -4.88
N ILE A 299 -9.57 9.61 -4.63
CA ILE A 299 -10.05 9.99 -3.30
C ILE A 299 -11.39 9.33 -3.01
N VAL A 300 -12.49 9.81 -3.60
CA VAL A 300 -13.86 9.38 -3.26
C VAL A 300 -13.98 7.85 -3.35
N ARG A 301 -13.57 7.26 -4.47
CA ARG A 301 -13.68 5.80 -4.66
C ARG A 301 -12.72 4.99 -3.78
N LYS A 302 -11.59 5.55 -3.36
CA LYS A 302 -10.67 4.85 -2.46
C LYS A 302 -11.11 4.88 -1.00
N TYR A 303 -11.70 5.98 -0.54
CA TYR A 303 -12.17 6.13 0.84
C TYR A 303 -13.58 5.56 1.06
N MET A 304 -14.49 5.75 0.10
CA MET A 304 -15.89 5.35 0.24
C MET A 304 -16.24 4.08 -0.54
N GLY A 305 -15.38 3.65 -1.47
CA GLY A 305 -15.67 2.50 -2.32
C GLY A 305 -16.72 2.78 -3.39
N TYR A 306 -17.26 1.68 -3.94
CA TYR A 306 -18.29 1.68 -5.00
C TYR A 306 -19.64 1.15 -4.52
N GLY A 307 -19.72 0.69 -3.26
CA GLY A 307 -20.93 0.07 -2.72
C GLY A 307 -21.96 1.11 -2.32
N HIS A 308 -23.24 0.75 -2.38
CA HIS A 308 -24.31 1.63 -1.96
C HIS A 308 -24.16 2.05 -0.49
N ILE A 309 -24.25 3.36 -0.25
CA ILE A 309 -24.25 3.96 1.08
C ILE A 309 -25.57 4.73 1.24
N PRO A 310 -26.47 4.35 2.17
CA PRO A 310 -27.76 5.01 2.35
C PRO A 310 -27.66 6.50 2.64
N LYS A 311 -28.52 7.31 2.04
CA LYS A 311 -28.52 8.78 2.17
C LYS A 311 -28.45 9.29 3.62
N LYS A 312 -29.05 8.58 4.59
CA LYS A 312 -29.05 8.96 6.01
C LYS A 312 -27.66 9.15 6.63
N TYR A 313 -26.62 8.54 6.05
CA TYR A 313 -25.25 8.66 6.52
C TYR A 313 -24.50 9.87 5.95
N ALA A 314 -25.15 10.68 5.09
CA ALA A 314 -24.50 11.84 4.47
C ALA A 314 -23.89 12.79 5.51
N LYS A 315 -24.61 13.05 6.60
CA LYS A 315 -24.15 13.95 7.68
C LYS A 315 -22.90 13.43 8.36
N ASP A 316 -22.88 12.16 8.75
CA ASP A 316 -21.72 11.53 9.41
C ASP A 316 -20.49 11.53 8.50
N ILE A 317 -20.71 11.24 7.21
CA ILE A 317 -19.66 11.29 6.20
C ILE A 317 -19.14 12.72 6.03
N ASN A 318 -20.03 13.70 6.02
CA ASN A 318 -19.64 15.09 5.86
C ASN A 318 -18.84 15.60 7.07
N ILE A 319 -19.18 15.17 8.29
CA ILE A 319 -18.37 15.43 9.50
C ILE A 319 -16.97 14.84 9.33
N PHE A 320 -16.87 13.59 8.88
CA PHE A 320 -15.57 12.98 8.58
C PHE A 320 -14.78 13.74 7.52
N TYR A 321 -15.45 14.21 6.45
CA TYR A 321 -14.82 15.01 5.42
C TYR A 321 -14.28 16.33 5.94
N ARG A 322 -15.10 17.08 6.68
CA ARG A 322 -14.73 18.37 7.23
C ARG A 322 -13.58 18.24 8.24
N ASP A 323 -13.71 17.32 9.19
CA ASP A 323 -12.82 17.29 10.37
C ASP A 323 -11.50 16.57 10.10
N TYR A 324 -11.48 15.65 9.11
CA TYR A 324 -10.31 14.79 8.87
C TYR A 324 -9.87 14.76 7.41
N LEU A 325 -10.77 14.41 6.48
CA LEU A 325 -10.34 14.13 5.10
C LEU A 325 -9.89 15.40 4.37
N ASN A 326 -10.69 16.46 4.37
CA ASN A 326 -10.36 17.72 3.68
C ASN A 326 -9.06 18.35 4.23
N PRO A 327 -8.83 18.42 5.56
CA PRO A 327 -7.51 18.80 6.09
C PRO A 327 -6.39 17.90 5.57
N TYR A 328 -6.55 16.58 5.63
CA TYR A 328 -5.54 15.66 5.12
C TYR A 328 -5.23 15.87 3.62
N LEU A 329 -6.26 16.05 2.79
CA LEU A 329 -6.12 16.25 1.35
C LEU A 329 -5.31 17.52 1.02
N ASN A 330 -5.50 18.58 1.80
CA ASN A 330 -4.90 19.88 1.50
C ASN A 330 -3.54 20.11 2.18
N TYR A 331 -3.30 19.53 3.36
CA TYR A 331 -2.08 19.78 4.15
C TYR A 331 -1.10 18.60 4.17
N HIS A 332 -1.53 17.38 3.85
CA HIS A 332 -0.69 16.19 4.04
C HIS A 332 -0.62 15.28 2.82
N ARG A 333 -1.54 15.41 1.87
CA ARG A 333 -1.56 14.57 0.67
C ARG A 333 -0.80 15.23 -0.47
N PHE A 334 0.35 14.65 -0.82
CA PHE A 334 1.13 15.09 -1.98
C PHE A 334 0.43 14.74 -3.31
N CYS A 335 0.19 15.76 -4.13
CA CYS A 335 -0.41 15.70 -5.45
C CYS A 335 0.64 15.94 -6.54
N GLY A 336 0.50 15.24 -7.67
CA GLY A 336 1.33 15.51 -8.83
C GLY A 336 0.75 16.66 -9.65
N PHE A 337 1.55 17.68 -9.92
CA PHE A 337 1.15 18.81 -10.75
C PHE A 337 1.61 18.57 -12.17
N ALA A 338 0.64 18.55 -13.10
CA ALA A 338 0.89 18.28 -14.50
C ALA A 338 1.48 19.52 -15.19
N THR A 339 2.62 19.33 -15.82
CA THR A 339 3.16 20.26 -16.82
C THR A 339 2.88 19.68 -18.19
N ASP A 340 2.33 20.51 -19.08
CA ASP A 340 2.07 20.13 -20.46
C ASP A 340 3.33 20.33 -21.31
N TYR A 341 3.76 19.26 -21.98
CA TYR A 341 4.85 19.29 -22.95
C TYR A 341 4.28 19.05 -24.34
N VAL A 342 4.47 20.00 -25.24
CA VAL A 342 4.04 19.87 -26.64
C VAL A 342 5.23 19.32 -27.43
N ASN A 343 5.07 18.15 -28.05
CA ASN A 343 6.11 17.63 -28.93
C ASN A 343 6.10 18.35 -30.29
N GLU A 344 7.14 18.14 -31.10
CA GLU A 344 7.29 18.73 -32.44
C GLU A 344 6.11 18.45 -33.39
N LYS A 345 5.30 17.41 -33.11
CA LYS A 345 4.11 17.03 -33.88
C LYS A 345 2.81 17.62 -33.31
N GLY A 346 2.89 18.54 -32.36
CA GLY A 346 1.73 19.17 -31.70
C GLY A 346 0.99 18.27 -30.71
N LYS A 347 1.49 17.07 -30.40
CA LYS A 347 0.91 16.18 -29.40
C LYS A 347 1.32 16.63 -28.00
N VAL A 348 0.31 16.93 -27.19
CA VAL A 348 0.49 17.29 -25.78
C VAL A 348 0.71 16.02 -24.94
N ARG A 349 1.77 16.04 -24.12
CA ARG A 349 2.08 15.03 -23.12
C ARG A 349 2.10 15.68 -21.74
N LYS A 350 1.30 15.14 -20.80
CA LYS A 350 1.36 15.52 -19.39
C LYS A 350 2.53 14.84 -18.70
N VAL A 351 3.36 15.62 -18.02
CA VAL A 351 4.45 15.13 -17.17
C VAL A 351 4.25 15.70 -15.77
N TYR A 352 4.33 14.82 -14.76
CA TYR A 352 4.11 15.17 -13.37
C TYR A 352 5.46 15.25 -12.66
N GLU A 353 6.12 16.40 -12.72
CA GLU A 353 7.46 16.58 -12.15
C GLU A 353 7.39 17.07 -10.70
N LYS A 354 6.53 18.06 -10.44
CA LYS A 354 6.35 18.65 -9.11
C LYS A 354 5.32 17.86 -8.31
N TYR A 355 5.68 17.51 -7.09
CA TYR A 355 4.79 16.91 -6.11
C TYR A 355 4.78 17.78 -4.86
N MET A 356 3.60 18.24 -4.47
CA MET A 356 3.40 19.09 -3.30
C MET A 356 1.99 18.89 -2.76
N THR A 357 1.76 19.28 -1.52
CA THR A 357 0.40 19.40 -0.98
C THR A 357 -0.29 20.62 -1.60
N PRO A 358 -1.62 20.65 -1.72
CA PRO A 358 -2.32 21.78 -2.32
C PRO A 358 -2.07 23.17 -1.72
N ILE A 359 -1.63 23.24 -0.46
CA ILE A 359 -1.41 24.51 0.25
C ILE A 359 0.06 24.97 0.19
N GLN A 360 0.98 24.13 -0.32
CA GLN A 360 2.38 24.50 -0.59
C GLN A 360 2.52 25.20 -1.95
#